data_AF-A0A819N7T0-F1
#
_entry.id   AF-A0A819N7T0-F1
#
_cell.length_a   1.000
_cell.length_b   1.000
_cell.length_c   1.000
_cell.angle_alpha   90.00
_cell.angle_beta   90.00
_cell.angle_gamma   90.00
#
_symmetry.space_group_name_H-M   'P 1'
#
loop_
_entity.id
_entity.type
_entity.pdbx_description
1 polymer ?
#
loop_
_entity_poly.entity_id
_entity_poly.type
_entity_poly.pdbx_seq_one_letter_code
_entity_poly.pdbx_strand_id
1 'polypeptide(L)'
;SYEVFDTSSNALKQGRVYTGTIQHRTLSTNDELKVALIEFKTTTCTWDFVEIYCLRQCAPLLGDNKYWNRVKLVAGVPMYINPIKHKIYPAKQQLNKHVRIALDLYGQQIICPLHLHLTDFNLPKKYRQQRAIVHFHARPFPYFYEIQNRIFLSIKRSVL
;
A
#
# COMPACT_ATOMS: atom_id res chain seq x y z
N SER A 1 4.31 2.92 -19.17
CA SER A 1 3.18 2.13 -18.65
C SER A 1 3.72 0.75 -18.32
N TYR A 2 3.57 0.26 -17.08
CA TYR A 2 4.23 -0.97 -16.60
C TYR A 2 3.29 -2.18 -16.48
N GLU A 3 2.07 -2.11 -17.03
CA GLU A 3 1.16 -3.25 -17.02
C GLU A 3 1.05 -3.83 -18.42
N VAL A 4 1.72 -4.97 -18.64
CA VAL A 4 1.56 -5.82 -19.84
C VAL A 4 0.88 -7.10 -19.36
N PHE A 5 -0.34 -7.36 -19.85
CA PHE A 5 -1.11 -8.56 -19.54
C PHE A 5 -0.82 -9.68 -20.55
N ASP A 6 0.45 -10.04 -20.70
CA ASP A 6 0.85 -11.23 -21.43
C ASP A 6 1.52 -12.20 -20.45
N THR A 7 0.73 -13.14 -19.92
CA THR A 7 1.23 -14.18 -19.00
C THR A 7 1.88 -15.35 -19.73
N SER A 8 2.18 -15.22 -21.03
CA SER A 8 2.83 -16.30 -21.78
C SER A 8 4.22 -16.60 -21.22
N SER A 9 4.65 -17.86 -21.36
CA SER A 9 6.00 -18.30 -21.01
C SER A 9 7.07 -17.48 -21.76
N ASN A 10 6.74 -16.95 -22.94
CA ASN A 10 7.63 -16.08 -23.71
C ASN A 10 7.78 -14.70 -23.06
N ALA A 11 6.71 -14.08 -22.58
CA ALA A 11 6.78 -12.79 -21.89
C ALA A 11 7.55 -12.87 -20.56
N LEU A 12 7.42 -14.00 -19.84
CA LEU A 12 8.22 -14.29 -18.65
C LEU A 12 9.71 -14.41 -18.99
N LYS A 13 10.06 -15.21 -20.01
CA LYS A 13 11.45 -15.39 -20.47
C LYS A 13 12.09 -14.09 -20.96
N GLN A 14 11.30 -13.20 -21.54
CA GLN A 14 11.74 -11.91 -22.04
C GLN A 14 11.77 -10.81 -20.95
N GLY A 15 11.48 -11.15 -19.69
CA GLY A 15 11.49 -10.20 -18.56
C GLY A 15 10.41 -9.11 -18.65
N ARG A 16 9.36 -9.34 -19.45
CA ARG A 16 8.24 -8.41 -19.64
C ARG A 16 7.17 -8.56 -18.55
N VAL A 17 7.12 -9.73 -17.92
CA VAL A 17 6.22 -10.04 -16.80
C VAL A 17 7.03 -10.61 -15.65
N TYR A 18 6.75 -10.11 -14.45
CA TYR A 18 7.29 -10.61 -13.20
C TYR A 18 6.16 -11.22 -12.39
N THR A 19 6.39 -12.40 -11.84
CA THR A 19 5.45 -13.06 -10.94
C THR A 19 5.88 -12.82 -9.49
N GLY A 20 4.90 -12.50 -8.66
CA GLY A 20 5.08 -12.32 -7.23
C GLY A 20 3.89 -12.91 -6.50
N THR A 21 4.11 -13.40 -5.28
CA THR A 21 3.03 -13.78 -4.39
C THR A 21 2.95 -12.77 -3.26
N ILE A 22 1.72 -12.43 -2.88
CA ILE A 22 1.44 -11.55 -1.75
C ILE A 22 0.39 -12.20 -0.87
N GLN A 23 0.71 -12.32 0.40
CA GLN A 23 -0.19 -12.68 1.48
C GLN A 23 -0.37 -11.43 2.33
N HIS A 24 -1.56 -11.26 2.90
CA HIS A 24 -1.84 -10.13 3.77
C HIS A 24 -2.65 -10.57 4.98
N ARG A 25 -2.46 -9.86 6.08
CA ARG A 25 -3.18 -10.05 7.34
C ARG A 25 -3.62 -8.69 7.87
N THR A 26 -4.91 -8.55 8.15
CA THR A 26 -5.43 -7.35 8.83
C THR A 26 -5.03 -7.39 10.30
N LEU A 27 -4.27 -6.38 10.74
CA LEU A 27 -3.84 -6.22 12.12
C LEU A 27 -4.86 -5.40 12.94
N SER A 28 -5.48 -4.40 12.31
CA SER A 28 -6.49 -3.54 12.92
C SER A 28 -7.40 -2.92 11.86
N THR A 29 -8.63 -2.59 12.22
CA THR A 29 -9.60 -1.88 11.39
C THR A 29 -10.16 -0.68 12.14
N ASN A 30 -10.52 0.35 11.39
CA ASN A 30 -11.35 1.44 11.86
C ASN A 30 -12.51 1.59 10.86
N ASP A 31 -13.66 1.06 11.26
CA ASP A 31 -14.85 1.00 10.41
C ASP A 31 -15.52 2.36 10.21
N GLU A 32 -15.31 3.30 11.14
CA GLU A 32 -15.81 4.68 11.02
C GLU A 32 -15.05 5.43 9.93
N LEU A 33 -13.72 5.30 9.92
CA LEU A 33 -12.85 5.95 8.95
C LEU A 33 -12.70 5.15 7.64
N LYS A 34 -13.16 3.89 7.60
CA LYS A 34 -13.00 2.94 6.49
C LYS A 34 -11.53 2.69 6.13
N VAL A 35 -10.70 2.46 7.14
CA VAL A 35 -9.26 2.21 6.99
C VAL A 35 -8.83 0.98 7.78
N ALA A 36 -7.74 0.35 7.34
CA ALA A 36 -7.19 -0.83 7.98
C ALA A 36 -5.66 -0.77 8.03
N LEU A 37 -5.09 -1.34 9.09
CA LEU A 37 -3.67 -1.60 9.21
C LEU A 37 -3.41 -3.02 8.75
N ILE A 38 -2.62 -3.17 7.69
CA ILE A 38 -2.38 -4.46 7.03
C ILE A 38 -0.89 -4.81 7.12
N GLU A 39 -0.61 -6.05 7.49
CA GLU A 39 0.70 -6.66 7.33
C GLU A 39 0.75 -7.40 5.99
N PHE A 40 1.80 -7.17 5.21
CA PHE A 40 2.03 -7.86 3.94
C PHE A 40 3.24 -8.79 4.05
N LYS A 41 3.10 -9.98 3.50
CA LYS A 41 4.20 -10.90 3.24
C LYS A 41 4.28 -11.15 1.74
N THR A 42 5.35 -10.71 1.12
CA THR A 42 5.52 -10.75 -0.34
C THR A 42 6.85 -11.38 -0.72
N THR A 43 6.90 -12.02 -1.89
CA THR A 43 8.15 -12.50 -2.49
C THR A 43 8.96 -11.38 -3.16
N THR A 44 8.33 -10.23 -3.40
CA THR A 44 8.99 -9.05 -3.98
C THR A 44 8.41 -7.75 -3.45
N CYS A 45 9.28 -6.76 -3.22
CA CYS A 45 8.92 -5.39 -2.86
C CYS A 45 9.31 -4.38 -3.96
N THR A 46 9.62 -4.85 -5.16
CA THR A 46 9.99 -4.00 -6.30
C THR A 46 8.77 -3.63 -7.15
N TRP A 47 8.93 -2.63 -8.02
CA TRP A 47 7.93 -2.23 -9.03
C TRP A 47 6.57 -1.83 -8.46
N ASP A 48 6.54 -1.28 -7.24
CA ASP A 48 5.33 -0.86 -6.53
C ASP A 48 4.29 -2.00 -6.42
N PHE A 49 4.77 -3.23 -6.25
CA PHE A 49 3.94 -4.44 -6.28
C PHE A 49 2.83 -4.42 -5.23
N VAL A 50 3.12 -3.91 -4.02
CA VAL A 50 2.15 -3.83 -2.92
C VAL A 50 1.10 -2.75 -3.21
N GLU A 51 1.52 -1.59 -3.70
CA GLU A 51 0.65 -0.50 -4.12
C GLU A 51 -0.33 -0.98 -5.20
N ILE A 52 0.18 -1.63 -6.25
CA ILE A 52 -0.65 -2.15 -7.35
C ILE A 52 -1.62 -3.22 -6.86
N TYR A 53 -1.17 -4.12 -5.99
CA TYR A 53 -2.04 -5.10 -5.36
C TYR A 53 -3.20 -4.44 -4.60
N CYS A 54 -2.90 -3.46 -3.75
CA CYS A 54 -3.88 -2.73 -2.94
C CYS A 54 -4.91 -2.00 -3.81
N LEU A 55 -4.47 -1.38 -4.92
CA LEU A 55 -5.38 -0.72 -5.87
C LEU A 55 -6.35 -1.69 -6.53
N ARG A 56 -5.89 -2.89 -6.88
CA ARG A 56 -6.76 -3.93 -7.48
C ARG A 56 -7.81 -4.42 -6.50
N GLN A 57 -7.49 -4.40 -5.20
CA GLN A 57 -8.46 -4.63 -4.12
C GLN A 57 -9.32 -3.40 -3.80
N CYS A 58 -9.21 -2.32 -4.59
CA CYS A 58 -9.92 -1.05 -4.37
C CYS A 58 -9.64 -0.42 -3.00
N ALA A 59 -8.48 -0.71 -2.41
CA ALA A 59 -8.06 -0.25 -1.10
C ALA A 59 -6.68 0.44 -1.20
N PRO A 60 -6.59 1.62 -1.85
CA PRO A 60 -5.31 2.31 -2.04
C PRO A 60 -4.62 2.61 -0.72
N LEU A 61 -3.29 2.53 -0.69
CA LEU A 61 -2.50 2.86 0.48
C LEU A 61 -2.62 4.34 0.83
N LEU A 62 -2.55 4.66 2.12
CA LEU A 62 -2.54 6.04 2.60
C LEU A 62 -1.25 6.75 2.11
N GLY A 63 -1.40 7.92 1.50
CA GLY A 63 -0.32 8.68 0.89
C GLY A 63 0.09 8.23 -0.52
N ASP A 64 -0.62 7.29 -1.14
CA ASP A 64 -0.38 6.92 -2.54
C ASP A 64 -0.82 8.04 -3.49
N ASN A 65 0.10 8.92 -3.87
CA ASN A 65 -0.14 9.99 -4.84
C ASN A 65 0.16 9.57 -6.29
N LYS A 66 0.62 8.33 -6.50
CA LYS A 66 1.02 7.84 -7.82
C LYS A 66 -0.13 7.15 -8.53
N TYR A 67 -0.93 6.39 -7.79
CA TYR A 67 -1.88 5.48 -8.39
C TYR A 67 -3.30 5.52 -7.81
N TRP A 68 -3.55 6.18 -6.68
CA TRP A 68 -4.87 6.17 -6.02
C TRP A 68 -6.02 6.52 -6.96
N ASN A 69 -5.78 7.41 -7.95
CA ASN A 69 -6.81 7.89 -8.86
C ASN A 69 -7.23 6.85 -9.92
N ARG A 70 -6.60 5.68 -9.91
CA ARG A 70 -7.05 4.47 -10.60
C ARG A 70 -8.18 3.76 -9.86
N VAL A 71 -8.56 4.22 -8.67
CA VAL A 71 -9.78 3.79 -7.99
C VAL A 71 -10.79 4.93 -8.03
N LYS A 72 -12.01 4.66 -8.51
CA LYS A 72 -13.11 5.63 -8.57
C LYS A 72 -14.38 5.03 -7.99
N LEU A 73 -15.22 5.87 -7.41
CA LEU A 73 -16.56 5.48 -7.01
C LEU A 73 -17.48 5.52 -8.24
N VAL A 74 -18.08 4.38 -8.58
CA VAL A 74 -19.10 4.25 -9.62
C VAL A 74 -20.36 3.75 -8.91
N ALA A 75 -21.42 4.55 -8.92
CA ALA A 75 -22.66 4.27 -8.17
C ALA A 75 -22.42 3.92 -6.69
N GLY A 76 -21.47 4.62 -6.04
CA GLY A 76 -21.11 4.39 -4.63
C GLY A 76 -20.19 3.19 -4.37
N VAL A 77 -19.86 2.39 -5.39
CA VAL A 77 -18.97 1.24 -5.27
C VAL A 77 -17.57 1.60 -5.76
N PRO A 78 -16.49 1.33 -5.01
CA PRO A 78 -15.14 1.59 -5.47
C PRO A 78 -14.76 0.57 -6.57
N MET A 79 -14.26 1.08 -7.69
CA MET A 79 -13.85 0.31 -8.85
C MET A 79 -12.45 0.69 -9.30
N TYR A 80 -11.64 -0.32 -9.60
CA TYR A 80 -10.35 -0.16 -10.27
C TYR A 80 -10.55 0.14 -11.76
N ILE A 81 -9.85 1.17 -12.25
CA ILE A 81 -9.85 1.59 -13.65
C ILE A 81 -8.54 1.17 -14.30
N ASN A 82 -8.65 0.45 -15.41
CA ASN A 82 -7.50 0.01 -16.18
C ASN A 82 -6.78 1.23 -16.84
N PRO A 83 -5.51 1.49 -16.48
CA PRO A 83 -4.76 2.66 -16.96
C PRO A 83 -4.32 2.56 -18.43
N ILE A 84 -4.39 1.39 -19.05
CA ILE A 84 -4.09 1.22 -20.48
C ILE A 84 -5.25 1.76 -21.32
N LYS A 85 -6.48 1.52 -20.86
CA LYS A 85 -7.71 1.95 -21.55
C LYS A 85 -8.04 3.42 -21.29
N HIS A 86 -7.63 3.93 -20.13
CA HIS A 86 -7.93 5.29 -19.71
C HIS A 86 -6.62 6.02 -19.40
N LYS A 87 -6.36 7.15 -20.07
CA LYS A 87 -5.20 8.01 -19.78
C LYS A 87 -5.35 8.60 -18.38
N ILE A 88 -4.77 7.93 -17.38
CA ILE A 88 -4.81 8.32 -15.97
C ILE A 88 -3.44 8.85 -15.56
N TYR A 89 -3.39 10.10 -15.11
CA TYR A 89 -2.16 10.79 -14.68
C TYR A 89 -2.06 10.83 -13.17
N PRO A 90 -0.88 10.75 -12.54
CA PRO A 90 -0.74 10.89 -11.09
C PRO A 90 -1.46 12.13 -10.53
N ALA A 91 -2.05 11.99 -9.36
CA ALA A 91 -2.79 13.06 -8.69
C ALA A 91 -2.60 12.97 -7.18
N LYS A 92 -2.83 14.06 -6.45
CA LYS A 92 -2.82 14.02 -4.97
C LYS A 92 -3.98 13.18 -4.45
N GLN A 93 -3.71 12.28 -3.49
CA GLN A 93 -4.74 11.42 -2.91
C GLN A 93 -5.84 12.24 -2.23
N GLN A 94 -7.08 12.03 -2.63
CA GLN A 94 -8.23 12.64 -1.97
C GLN A 94 -8.65 11.76 -0.79
N LEU A 95 -8.33 12.22 0.41
CA LEU A 95 -8.75 11.58 1.65
C LEU A 95 -10.17 12.02 2.03
N ASN A 96 -10.96 11.10 2.59
CA ASN A 96 -12.27 11.46 3.13
C ASN A 96 -12.11 12.49 4.26
N LYS A 97 -13.17 13.27 4.52
CA LYS A 97 -13.13 14.36 5.51
C LYS A 97 -12.75 13.86 6.91
N HIS A 98 -13.24 12.69 7.31
CA HIS A 98 -13.02 12.14 8.65
C HIS A 98 -11.56 11.72 8.87
N VAL A 99 -10.94 11.07 7.88
CA VAL A 99 -9.52 10.70 7.89
C VAL A 99 -8.67 11.96 7.91
N ARG A 100 -9.02 13.00 7.14
CA ARG A 100 -8.30 14.29 7.20
C ARG A 100 -8.33 14.91 8.59
N ILE A 101 -9.48 14.89 9.25
CA ILE A 101 -9.62 15.40 10.62
C ILE A 101 -8.80 14.55 11.59
N ALA A 102 -8.89 13.22 11.53
CA ALA A 102 -8.14 12.32 12.39
C ALA A 102 -6.62 12.52 12.24
N LEU A 103 -6.16 12.78 11.02
CA LEU A 103 -4.76 13.03 10.69
C LEU A 103 -4.34 14.51 10.86
N ASP A 104 -5.24 15.38 11.30
CA ASP A 104 -4.98 16.81 11.52
C ASP A 104 -4.49 17.53 10.24
N LEU A 105 -5.02 17.09 9.09
CA LEU A 105 -4.64 17.59 7.77
C LEU A 105 -5.55 18.75 7.35
N TYR A 106 -5.20 19.97 7.76
CA TYR A 106 -5.90 21.20 7.38
C TYR A 106 -5.30 21.90 6.13
N GLY A 107 -6.16 22.45 5.28
CA GLY A 107 -5.74 23.18 4.08
C GLY A 107 -5.76 22.36 2.78
N GLN A 108 -5.37 23.00 1.67
CA GLN A 108 -5.52 22.45 0.31
C GLN A 108 -4.29 21.65 -0.19
N GLN A 109 -3.15 21.68 0.51
CA GLN A 109 -1.89 21.16 -0.02
C GLN A 109 -1.09 20.25 0.91
N ILE A 110 -1.72 19.47 1.79
CA ILE A 110 -0.94 18.54 2.61
C ILE A 110 -0.64 17.26 1.82
N ILE A 111 0.66 17.01 1.61
CA ILE A 111 1.17 15.76 1.05
C ILE A 111 1.29 14.76 2.20
N CYS A 112 0.41 13.77 2.23
CA CYS A 112 0.55 12.62 3.13
C CYS A 112 1.66 11.70 2.57
N PRO A 113 2.69 11.34 3.36
CA PRO A 113 3.71 10.40 2.92
C PRO A 113 3.09 9.01 2.69
N LEU A 114 3.69 8.21 1.81
CA LEU A 114 3.26 6.84 1.59
C LEU A 114 3.42 6.02 2.88
N HIS A 115 2.32 5.47 3.37
CA HIS A 115 2.28 4.61 4.55
C HIS A 115 2.53 3.16 4.18
N LEU A 116 3.77 2.90 3.76
CA LEU A 116 4.27 1.58 3.46
C LEU A 116 5.68 1.46 4.04
N HIS A 117 5.89 0.49 4.91
CA HIS A 117 7.16 0.30 5.60
C HIS A 117 7.63 -1.15 5.45
N LEU A 118 8.88 -1.33 5.07
CA LEU A 118 9.52 -2.65 5.03
C LEU A 118 10.07 -2.98 6.42
N THR A 119 9.28 -3.72 7.20
CA THR A 119 9.67 -4.09 8.57
C THR A 119 10.74 -5.17 8.60
N ASP A 120 10.57 -6.24 7.81
CA ASP A 120 11.43 -7.42 7.88
C ASP A 120 11.81 -7.89 6.47
N PHE A 121 13.08 -8.28 6.29
CA PHE A 121 13.50 -9.01 5.11
C PHE A 121 14.59 -10.04 5.42
N ASN A 122 14.58 -11.12 4.65
CA ASN A 122 15.51 -12.24 4.79
C ASN A 122 16.47 -12.27 3.61
N LEU A 123 17.77 -12.20 3.89
CA LEU A 123 18.80 -12.36 2.88
C LEU A 123 19.44 -13.74 2.99
N PRO A 124 19.37 -14.58 1.94
CA PRO A 124 20.13 -15.83 1.92
C PRO A 124 21.62 -15.49 1.83
N LYS A 125 22.42 -16.02 2.76
CA LYS A 125 23.87 -15.87 2.78
C LYS A 125 24.52 -17.25 2.75
N LYS A 126 25.50 -17.44 1.85
CA LYS A 126 26.40 -18.59 1.93
C LYS A 126 27.55 -18.23 2.87
N TYR A 127 27.72 -18.98 3.94
CA TYR A 127 28.86 -18.86 4.84
C TYR A 127 29.49 -20.23 5.04
N ARG A 128 30.76 -20.38 4.66
CA ARG A 128 31.53 -21.64 4.80
C ARG A 128 30.73 -22.89 4.38
N GLN A 129 30.16 -22.87 3.17
CA GLN A 129 29.35 -23.95 2.58
C GLN A 129 27.99 -24.24 3.26
N GLN A 130 27.63 -23.55 4.35
CA GLN A 130 26.31 -23.62 4.96
C GLN A 130 25.39 -22.53 4.40
N ARG A 131 24.12 -22.88 4.19
CA ARG A 131 23.06 -21.92 3.87
C ARG A 131 22.59 -21.29 5.18
N ALA A 132 22.91 -20.02 5.38
CA ALA A 132 22.40 -19.22 6.48
C ALA A 132 21.39 -18.20 5.95
N ILE A 133 20.40 -17.84 6.77
CA ILE A 133 19.47 -16.74 6.50
C ILE A 133 19.82 -15.62 7.47
N VAL A 134 20.14 -14.44 6.93
CA VAL A 134 20.31 -13.24 7.74
C VAL A 134 18.98 -12.51 7.75
N HIS A 135 18.41 -12.36 8.94
CA HIS A 135 17.17 -11.63 9.17
C HIS A 135 17.49 -10.17 9.47
N PHE A 136 16.91 -9.25 8.71
CA PHE A 136 17.00 -7.83 8.94
C PHE A 136 15.66 -7.31 9.41
N HIS A 137 15.68 -6.45 10.44
CA HIS A 137 14.51 -5.82 11.00
C HIS A 137 14.73 -4.31 11.04
N ALA A 138 13.75 -3.54 10.57
CA ALA A 138 13.72 -2.10 10.60
C ALA A 138 12.43 -1.63 11.29
N ARG A 139 12.57 -0.82 12.34
CA ARG A 139 11.42 -0.20 12.99
C ARG A 139 10.79 0.84 12.04
N PRO A 140 9.46 0.93 11.96
CA PRO A 140 8.78 2.04 11.32
C PRO A 140 9.28 3.40 11.83
N PHE A 141 9.30 4.39 10.94
CA PHE A 141 9.62 5.76 11.33
C PHE A 141 8.58 6.32 12.33
N PRO A 142 8.96 7.27 13.21
CA PRO A 142 8.05 7.82 14.22
C PRO A 142 6.71 8.32 13.67
N TYR A 143 6.70 8.96 12.49
CA TYR A 143 5.46 9.45 11.87
C TYR A 143 4.45 8.34 11.58
N PHE A 144 4.93 7.12 11.28
CA PHE A 144 4.08 5.97 10.99
C PHE A 144 3.26 5.58 12.22
N TYR A 145 3.91 5.54 13.39
CA TYR A 145 3.25 5.28 14.67
C TYR A 145 2.29 6.39 15.08
N GLU A 146 2.67 7.65 14.85
CA GLU A 146 1.81 8.79 15.14
C GLU A 146 0.48 8.68 14.37
N ILE A 147 0.57 8.37 13.08
CA ILE A 147 -0.60 8.21 12.22
C ILE A 147 -1.41 6.97 12.62
N GLN A 148 -0.76 5.86 12.95
CA GLN A 148 -1.43 4.69 13.49
C GLN A 148 -2.20 5.03 14.78
N ASN A 149 -1.60 5.78 15.71
CA ASN A 149 -2.25 6.16 16.96
C ASN A 149 -3.45 7.08 16.72
N ARG A 150 -3.31 8.06 15.83
CA ARG A 150 -4.40 8.96 15.45
C ARG A 150 -5.58 8.22 14.81
N ILE A 151 -5.30 7.26 13.92
CA ILE A 151 -6.34 6.48 13.24
C ILE A 151 -6.98 5.44 14.17
N PHE A 152 -6.19 4.67 14.92
CA PHE A 152 -6.70 3.45 15.58
C PHE A 152 -6.86 3.58 17.10
N LEU A 153 -6.29 4.60 17.75
CA LEU A 153 -6.39 4.77 19.21
C LEU A 153 -7.25 5.97 19.64
N SER A 154 -7.54 6.92 18.73
CA SER A 154 -8.22 8.18 19.08
C SER A 154 -9.72 8.05 19.39
N ILE A 155 -10.38 6.94 19.01
CA ILE A 155 -11.84 6.76 19.18
C ILE A 155 -12.28 6.60 20.65
N LYS A 156 -11.36 6.46 21.62
CA LYS A 156 -11.71 6.34 23.05
C LYS A 156 -11.88 7.66 23.82
N ARG A 157 -11.83 8.84 23.18
CA ARG A 157 -11.82 10.14 23.90
C ARG A 157 -13.04 11.04 23.74
N SER A 158 -14.13 10.59 23.12
CA SER A 158 -15.30 11.45 22.85
C SER A 158 -16.62 10.97 23.46
N VAL A 159 -16.56 10.18 24.53
CA VAL A 159 -17.72 9.85 25.38
C VAL A 159 -17.32 9.97 26.84
N LEU A 160 -17.19 11.21 27.32
CA LEU A 160 -17.29 11.62 28.72
C LEU A 160 -17.87 13.03 28.77
#